data_AF-A0A0F9AD20-F1
#
_entry.id   AF-A0A0F9AD20-F1
#
_cell.length_a   1.000
_cell.length_b   1.000
_cell.length_c   1.000
_cell.angle_alpha   90.00
_cell.angle_beta   90.00
_cell.angle_gamma   90.00
#
_symmetry.space_group_name_H-M   'P 1'
#
loop_
_entity.id
_entity.type
_entity.pdbx_description
1 polymer ?
#
loop_
_entity_poly.entity_id
_entity_poly.type
_entity_poly.pdbx_seq_one_letter_code
_entity_poly.pdbx_strand_id
1 'polypeptide(L)' 'MNLYKISQDQNNSYNTYDSAVVAAETVRDASMIHPSQEDWDGKDPDWSDWVAVEDVKVELIGKAEESIDRGIIVSSFNAG' A
#
# COMPACT_ATOMS: atom_id res chain seq x y z
N MET A 1 -15.50 -5.56 -1.80
CA MET A 1 -14.32 -4.78 -1.39
C MET A 1 -14.42 -3.34 -1.85
N ASN A 2 -13.58 -2.48 -1.26
CA ASN A 2 -13.33 -1.13 -1.73
C ASN A 2 -11.98 -1.08 -2.43
N LEU A 3 -11.82 -0.12 -3.34
CA LEU A 3 -10.53 0.23 -3.91
C LEU A 3 -9.98 1.43 -3.16
N TYR A 4 -8.76 1.28 -2.67
CA TYR A 4 -8.04 2.35 -1.99
C TYR A 4 -6.76 2.66 -2.75
N LYS A 5 -6.41 3.94 -2.82
CA LYS A 5 -5.04 4.35 -3.08
C LYS A 5 -4.32 4.43 -1.74
N ILE A 6 -3.22 3.69 -1.61
CA ILE A 6 -2.25 3.86 -0.53
C ILE A 6 -1.02 4.60 -1.05
N SER A 7 -0.44 5.47 -0.25
CA SER A 7 0.75 6.24 -0.62
C SER A 7 1.54 6.69 0.60
N GLN A 8 2.79 7.05 0.40
CA GLN A 8 3.67 7.58 1.43
C GLN A 8 4.49 8.77 0.89
N ASP A 9 5.09 9.56 1.79
CA ASP A 9 5.97 10.69 1.43
C ASP A 9 7.26 10.79 2.26
N GLN A 10 7.60 9.74 3.02
CA GLN A 10 8.78 9.66 3.89
C GLN A 10 9.98 9.04 3.16
N ASN A 11 9.80 7.88 2.54
CA ASN A 11 10.82 7.10 1.85
C ASN A 11 10.82 7.44 0.34
N ASN A 12 11.27 8.65 0.02
CA ASN A 12 11.23 9.22 -1.35
C ASN A 12 12.55 9.07 -2.14
N SER A 13 13.43 8.16 -1.71
CA SER A 13 14.69 7.87 -2.39
C SER A 13 14.48 6.85 -3.53
N TYR A 14 15.56 6.19 -3.93
CA TYR A 14 15.53 5.11 -4.91
C TYR A 14 15.18 3.78 -4.26
N ASN A 15 14.66 2.86 -5.07
CA ASN A 15 14.26 1.51 -4.66
C ASN A 15 13.19 1.50 -3.56
N THR A 16 12.26 2.45 -3.63
CA THR A 16 11.13 2.55 -2.71
C THR A 16 9.81 2.55 -3.47
N TYR A 17 8.77 2.04 -2.84
CA TYR A 17 7.41 2.20 -3.30
C TYR A 17 6.92 3.62 -2.97
N ASP A 18 6.18 4.21 -3.90
CA ASP A 18 5.53 5.52 -3.71
C ASP A 18 4.06 5.34 -3.34
N SER A 19 3.38 4.47 -4.07
CA SER A 19 1.94 4.26 -3.95
C SER A 19 1.48 2.93 -4.53
N ALA A 20 0.27 2.52 -4.16
CA ALA A 20 -0.41 1.38 -4.78
C ALA A 20 -1.93 1.58 -4.78
N VAL A 21 -2.61 0.92 -5.71
CA VAL A 21 -4.05 0.69 -5.63
C VAL A 21 -4.26 -0.71 -5.07
N VAL A 22 -5.07 -0.80 -4.01
CA VAL A 22 -5.34 -2.05 -3.30
C VAL A 22 -6.85 -2.28 -3.16
N ALA A 23 -7.25 -3.55 -3.22
CA ALA A 23 -8.58 -3.99 -2.83
C ALA A 23 -8.54 -4.43 -1.36
N ALA A 24 -9.39 -3.81 -0.54
CA ALA A 24 -9.45 -4.07 0.90
C ALA A 24 -10.86 -3.83 1.44
N GLU A 25 -11.18 -4.36 2.62
CA GLU A 25 -12.49 -4.17 3.22
C GLU A 25 -12.64 -2.80 3.89
N THR A 26 -11.57 -2.33 4.53
CA THR A 26 -11.57 -1.12 5.35
C THR A 26 -10.31 -0.29 5.11
N VAL A 27 -10.33 0.97 5.57
CA VAL A 27 -9.16 1.85 5.57
C VAL A 27 -7.97 1.23 6.31
N ARG A 28 -8.23 0.61 7.48
CA ARG A 28 -7.19 -0.05 8.26
C ARG A 28 -6.65 -1.30 7.57
N ASP A 29 -7.51 -2.03 6.89
CA ASP A 29 -7.10 -3.19 6.10
C ASP A 29 -6.21 -2.77 4.92
N ALA A 30 -6.59 -1.69 4.22
CA ALA A 30 -5.80 -1.12 3.13
C ALA A 30 -4.42 -0.62 3.61
N SER A 31 -4.34 0.05 4.77
CA SER A 31 -3.06 0.53 5.30
C SER A 31 -2.11 -0.61 5.68
N MET A 32 -2.62 -1.82 5.90
CA MET A 32 -1.84 -3.02 6.25
C MET A 32 -1.41 -3.83 5.02
N ILE A 33 -1.56 -3.31 3.81
CA ILE A 33 -1.11 -3.97 2.57
C ILE A 33 0.22 -3.36 2.15
N HIS A 34 1.27 -4.18 2.14
CA HIS A 34 2.58 -3.79 1.63
C HIS A 34 2.60 -3.84 0.09
N PRO A 35 3.04 -2.80 -0.63
CA PRO A 35 3.03 -2.77 -2.10
C PRO A 35 3.83 -3.89 -2.79
N SER A 36 4.80 -4.50 -2.10
CA SER A 36 5.62 -5.61 -2.63
C SER A 36 4.98 -7.00 -2.54
N GLN A 37 3.78 -7.13 -1.96
CA GLN A 37 3.13 -8.42 -1.62
C GLN A 37 3.84 -9.24 -0.51
N GLU A 38 4.82 -8.67 0.19
CA GLU A 38 5.45 -9.35 1.32
C GLU A 38 4.58 -9.34 2.59
N ASP A 39 4.75 -10.37 3.42
CA ASP A 39 4.15 -10.42 4.75
C ASP A 39 4.75 -9.31 5.63
N TRP A 40 3.91 -8.36 5.99
CA TRP A 40 4.32 -7.14 6.68
C TRP A 40 3.53 -6.96 7.98
N ASP A 41 4.24 -6.78 9.10
CA ASP A 41 3.62 -6.62 10.42
C ASP A 41 3.20 -5.17 10.72
N GLY A 42 3.32 -4.28 9.73
CA GLY A 42 2.99 -2.85 9.85
C GLY A 42 4.14 -2.02 10.42
N LYS A 43 5.30 -2.63 10.72
CA LYS A 43 6.50 -1.93 11.16
C LYS A 43 7.53 -1.94 10.06
N ASP A 44 8.30 -0.87 10.02
CA ASP A 44 9.32 -0.71 9.01
C ASP A 44 10.70 -1.01 9.59
N PRO A 45 11.52 -1.88 8.98
CA PRO A 45 12.93 -1.96 9.32
C PRO A 45 13.66 -0.68 8.87
N ASP A 46 14.74 -0.31 9.56
CA ASP A 46 15.67 0.68 9.03
C ASP A 46 16.11 0.22 7.62
N TRP A 47 15.97 1.10 6.62
CA TRP A 47 16.28 0.84 5.19
C TRP A 47 15.25 0.01 4.39
N SER A 48 13.98 0.11 4.73
CA SER A 48 12.89 -0.51 3.96
C SER A 48 12.53 0.20 2.66
N ASP A 49 11.83 -0.52 1.79
CA ASP A 49 11.26 -0.01 0.53
C ASP A 49 9.84 0.58 0.71
N TRP A 50 9.29 0.54 1.93
CA TRP A 50 8.00 1.15 2.29
C TRP A 50 8.07 1.87 3.64
N VAL A 51 6.93 2.29 4.21
CA VAL A 51 6.87 3.05 5.47
C VAL A 51 6.06 2.30 6.51
N ALA A 52 6.23 2.66 7.79
CA ALA A 52 5.40 2.13 8.88
C ALA A 52 3.90 2.41 8.63
N VAL A 53 3.03 1.54 9.14
CA VAL A 53 1.57 1.63 8.90
C VAL A 53 0.97 2.99 9.29
N GLU A 54 1.55 3.64 10.29
CA GLU A 54 1.13 4.96 10.78
C GLU A 54 1.41 6.09 9.79
N ASP A 55 2.36 5.90 8.89
CA ASP A 55 2.74 6.86 7.85
C ASP A 55 2.07 6.54 6.49
N VAL A 56 1.34 5.41 6.39
CA VAL A 56 0.59 5.06 5.17
C VAL A 56 -0.66 5.93 5.06
N LYS A 57 -0.71 6.75 4.02
CA LYS A 57 -1.89 7.54 3.65
C LYS A 57 -2.84 6.65 2.85
N VAL A 58 -4.13 6.71 3.17
CA VAL A 58 -5.16 5.89 2.53
C VAL A 58 -6.30 6.78 2.01
N GLU A 59 -6.64 6.61 0.74
CA GLU A 59 -7.72 7.33 0.07
C GLU A 59 -8.69 6.33 -0.56
N LEU A 60 -9.99 6.44 -0.27
CA LEU A 60 -11.02 5.64 -0.93
C LEU A 60 -11.23 6.17 -2.35
N ILE A 61 -10.93 5.36 -3.36
CA ILE A 61 -11.04 5.76 -4.77
C ILE A 61 -12.17 5.05 -5.52
N GLY A 62 -12.79 4.04 -4.91
CA GLY A 62 -13.95 3.37 -5.50
C GLY A 62 -14.37 2.09 -4.80
N LYS A 63 -15.27 1.37 -5.45
CA LYS A 63 -15.74 0.04 -5.02
C LYS A 63 -15.20 -1.01 -6.00
N ALA A 64 -14.64 -2.09 -5.48
CA ALA A 64 -14.20 -3.21 -6.31
C ALA A 64 -15.41 -4.09 -6.70
N GLU A 65 -15.32 -4.79 -7.82
CA GLU A 65 -16.29 -5.84 -8.15
C GLU A 65 -16.25 -6.97 -7.12
N GLU A 66 -17.33 -7.74 -7.03
CA GLU A 66 -17.47 -8.82 -6.04
C GLU A 66 -16.47 -9.97 -6.27
N SER A 67 -15.96 -10.12 -7.49
CA SER A 67 -14.98 -11.13 -7.89
C SER A 67 -13.53 -10.77 -7.52
N ILE A 68 -13.27 -9.55 -7.05
CA ILE A 68 -11.92 -9.09 -6.72
C ILE A 68 -11.61 -9.43 -5.27
N ASP A 69 -10.56 -10.24 -5.09
CA ASP A 69 -10.01 -10.59 -3.80
C ASP A 69 -9.14 -9.48 -3.20
N ARG A 70 -8.83 -9.64 -1.91
CA ARG A 70 -7.97 -8.72 -1.15
C ARG A 70 -6.57 -8.71 -1.76
N GLY A 71 -6.00 -7.53 -1.98
CA GLY A 71 -4.59 -7.43 -2.36
C GLY A 71 -4.27 -6.23 -3.23
N ILE A 72 -3.09 -6.28 -3.85
CA ILE A 72 -2.60 -5.22 -4.74
C ILE A 72 -3.19 -5.40 -6.13
N ILE A 73 -3.73 -4.31 -6.66
CA ILE A 73 -4.18 -4.20 -8.05
C ILE A 73 -3.02 -3.71 -8.91
N VAL A 74 -2.33 -2.66 -8.46
CA VAL A 74 -1.14 -2.10 -9.11
C VAL A 74 -0.29 -1.34 -8.09
N SER A 75 1.03 -1.42 -8.22
CA SER A 75 2.00 -0.72 -7.38
C SER A 75 2.89 0.19 -8.21
N SER A 76 3.25 1.34 -7.65
CA SER A 76 4.21 2.30 -8.20
C SER A 76 5.52 2.19 -7.43
N PHE A 77 6.59 1.78 -8.13
CA PHE A 77 7.93 1.62 -7.56
C PHE A 77 8.90 2.59 -8.23
N ASN A 78 9.61 3.38 -7.43
CA ASN A 78 10.62 4.33 -7.89
C ASN A 78 11.96 3.60 -8.06
N ALA A 79 12.12 2.93 -9.20
CA ALA A 79 13.40 2.36 -9.60
C ALA A 79 14.39 3.50 -9.95
N GLY A 80 15.47 3.58 -9.18
CA GLY A 80 16.57 4.53 -9.42
C GLY A 80 17.55 4.09 -10.49
#